data_AF-K2A1S1-F1
#
_entry.id   AF-K2A1S1-F1
#
_cell.length_a   1.000
_cell.length_b   1.000
_cell.length_c   1.000
_cell.angle_alpha   90.00
_cell.angle_beta   90.00
_cell.angle_gamma   90.00
#
_symmetry.space_group_name_H-M   'P 1'
#
loop_
_entity.id
_entity.type
_entity.pdbx_description
1 polymer ?
#
loop_
_entity_poly.entity_id
_entity_poly.type
_entity_poly.pdbx_seq_one_letter_code
_entity_poly.pdbx_strand_id
1 'polypeptide(L)'
;QASNGASGTAAGGDILQKVFDADFIKFVVAPLGLIAFLGLFSPAVPAFFFFSAYLLLIITVSLFYDKQIAIPSILAICLLAMLFYAMGLIVNFRPTFMLMAIFTIIGSYISIVATELREKNINSRSVVEELKSQVMQLKKLIDKRKDFDETQRDMDAVTKMKNDLNVKSRRLGETLIQIHELISNQKTDEIVDRVNKLFTRQIGAKSVSVWVSNSKFHSIYPLGCSEKHIDPQRYMNMNIPLEEETIITKVTREGGFYTGEELKKIAEYEPFSAEFNIKSEFAVSMDAGNKIVGVINCEDVSDTFELNDETKKLIKLIADVAAWSLKNAGDLELSKRDLQNIKQLSDKEREEKKKIRSIFDKFVSPKVIEEIMNNPAGLSLGGKRRAITMFFADIRGFTSMSETLAGNPEVVLDIVNRFHSSMTDIILANGGTIDKYMGDALMALFGAPMSAKIEDDAYNTIVAAIAIKNECGKIREQLIKEGKTAVNVGIGINTGEVVVGMVGSTKMMNYTAIGDAVNTAARIEANAGAGQLLISRATFELVKDRVNVKTLDPIMVKGKREAVEIFEVIDLKQ
;
A
#
# COMPACT_ATOMS: atom_id res chain seq x y z
N GLN A 1 -8.51 -5.82 -56.19
CA GLN A 1 -7.10 -5.52 -56.57
C GLN A 1 -6.58 -4.55 -55.51
N ALA A 2 -6.01 -4.96 -54.39
CA ALA A 2 -4.82 -5.79 -54.24
C ALA A 2 -5.04 -6.91 -53.20
N SER A 3 -5.06 -8.14 -53.70
CA SER A 3 -4.88 -9.35 -52.89
C SER A 3 -3.95 -10.21 -53.73
N ASN A 4 -2.65 -10.12 -53.50
CA ASN A 4 -1.66 -11.15 -53.85
C ASN A 4 -0.28 -10.72 -53.36
N GLY A 5 0.24 -11.47 -52.38
CA GLY A 5 1.66 -11.42 -52.00
C GLY A 5 1.92 -10.96 -50.57
N ALA A 6 1.76 -11.87 -49.61
CA ALA A 6 2.68 -12.04 -48.47
C ALA A 6 2.10 -13.10 -47.52
N SER A 7 2.63 -14.31 -47.59
CA SER A 7 2.52 -15.33 -46.56
C SER A 7 3.27 -14.86 -45.31
N GLY A 8 2.55 -14.67 -44.20
CA GLY A 8 3.16 -14.44 -42.90
C GLY A 8 2.21 -13.81 -41.91
N THR A 9 1.74 -14.62 -40.95
CA THR A 9 1.08 -14.22 -39.70
C THR A 9 -0.19 -13.38 -39.81
N ALA A 10 -1.37 -13.93 -39.51
CA ALA A 10 -2.49 -13.10 -39.05
C ALA A 10 -3.58 -13.95 -38.37
N ALA A 11 -3.69 -13.80 -37.05
CA ALA A 11 -4.91 -14.03 -36.27
C ALA A 11 -6.05 -13.03 -36.65
N GLY A 12 -6.12 -12.61 -37.92
CA GLY A 12 -7.03 -11.59 -38.45
C GLY A 12 -8.10 -12.14 -39.40
N GLY A 13 -8.05 -13.43 -39.76
CA GLY A 13 -9.03 -14.07 -40.66
C GLY A 13 -10.41 -14.26 -40.04
N ASP A 14 -10.47 -14.55 -38.73
CA ASP A 14 -11.74 -14.84 -38.03
C ASP A 14 -12.55 -13.58 -37.67
N ILE A 15 -11.94 -12.40 -37.67
CA ILE A 15 -12.64 -11.14 -37.37
C ILE A 15 -13.39 -10.67 -38.61
N LEU A 16 -12.79 -10.77 -39.81
CA LEU A 16 -13.43 -10.33 -41.05
C LEU A 16 -14.63 -11.20 -41.44
N GLN A 17 -14.60 -12.50 -41.13
CA GLN A 17 -15.72 -13.39 -41.43
C GLN A 17 -16.90 -13.21 -40.45
N LYS A 18 -16.64 -12.74 -39.22
CA LYS A 18 -17.69 -12.36 -38.24
C LYS A 18 -18.28 -10.95 -38.48
N VAL A 19 -17.52 -10.05 -39.09
CA VAL A 19 -17.99 -8.68 -39.38
C VAL A 19 -18.96 -8.64 -40.56
N PHE A 20 -18.87 -9.58 -41.51
CA PHE A 20 -19.73 -9.64 -42.68
C PHE A 20 -20.73 -10.80 -42.62
N ASP A 21 -21.56 -10.81 -41.57
CA ASP A 21 -22.72 -11.71 -41.52
C ASP A 21 -23.79 -11.25 -42.54
N ALA A 22 -24.60 -12.19 -43.03
CA ALA A 22 -25.60 -11.94 -44.08
C ALA A 22 -26.62 -10.86 -43.69
N ASP A 23 -26.82 -10.65 -42.38
CA ASP A 23 -27.67 -9.61 -41.83
C ASP A 23 -27.00 -8.22 -41.82
N PHE A 24 -25.67 -8.14 -41.66
CA PHE A 24 -24.92 -6.88 -41.77
C PHE A 24 -24.95 -6.35 -43.21
N ILE A 25 -24.82 -7.23 -44.20
CA ILE A 25 -24.92 -6.88 -45.62
C ILE A 25 -26.35 -6.40 -45.94
N LYS A 26 -27.41 -7.03 -45.41
CA LYS A 26 -28.78 -6.55 -45.59
C LYS A 26 -29.04 -5.20 -44.92
N PHE A 27 -28.48 -4.96 -43.73
CA PHE A 27 -28.71 -3.73 -42.97
C PHE A 27 -27.93 -2.52 -43.51
N VAL A 28 -26.78 -2.75 -44.14
CA VAL A 28 -25.90 -1.67 -44.63
C VAL A 28 -25.99 -1.47 -46.14
N VAL A 29 -26.11 -2.54 -46.93
CA VAL A 29 -26.09 -2.45 -48.40
C VAL A 29 -27.46 -2.11 -48.99
N ALA A 30 -28.57 -2.55 -48.38
CA ALA A 30 -29.91 -2.22 -48.86
C ALA A 30 -30.24 -0.70 -48.77
N PRO A 31 -29.85 0.01 -47.69
CA PRO A 31 -30.01 1.47 -47.64
C PRO A 31 -29.05 2.20 -48.58
N LEU A 32 -27.84 1.68 -48.81
CA LEU A 32 -26.87 2.26 -49.76
C LEU A 32 -27.40 2.25 -51.20
N GLY A 33 -28.10 1.19 -51.60
CA GLY A 33 -28.78 1.14 -52.90
C GLY A 33 -29.93 2.15 -53.01
N LEU A 34 -30.70 2.34 -51.94
CA LEU A 34 -31.79 3.33 -51.88
C LEU A 34 -31.26 4.77 -51.92
N ILE A 35 -30.12 5.03 -51.28
CA ILE A 35 -29.49 6.35 -51.23
C ILE A 35 -28.77 6.69 -52.55
N ALA A 36 -28.16 5.69 -53.22
CA ALA A 36 -27.64 5.86 -54.58
C ALA A 36 -28.77 6.14 -55.59
N PHE A 37 -29.94 5.52 -55.40
CA PHE A 37 -31.13 5.76 -56.21
C PHE A 37 -31.74 7.16 -55.95
N LEU A 38 -31.76 7.63 -54.70
CA LEU A 38 -32.26 8.96 -54.33
C LEU A 38 -31.26 10.09 -54.66
N GLY A 39 -29.96 9.81 -54.68
CA GLY A 39 -28.89 10.76 -55.04
C GLY A 39 -28.85 11.11 -56.53
N LEU A 40 -29.49 10.34 -57.40
CA LEU A 40 -29.59 10.62 -58.84
C LEU A 40 -30.63 11.71 -59.19
N PHE A 41 -31.46 12.16 -58.24
CA PHE A 41 -32.64 12.98 -58.52
C PHE A 41 -32.68 14.40 -57.91
N SER A 42 -31.59 14.96 -57.37
CA SER A 42 -31.62 16.40 -57.01
C SER A 42 -30.25 17.07 -56.86
N PRO A 43 -29.99 18.22 -57.53
CA PRO A 43 -28.75 18.96 -57.44
C PRO A 43 -28.83 19.95 -56.28
N ALA A 44 -28.77 19.45 -55.06
CA ALA A 44 -28.41 20.26 -53.92
C ALA A 44 -27.50 19.43 -53.04
N VAL A 45 -26.45 20.04 -52.52
CA VAL A 45 -25.46 19.41 -51.65
C VAL A 45 -25.93 19.50 -50.19
N PRO A 46 -26.73 18.53 -49.69
CA PRO A 46 -26.66 18.16 -48.26
C PRO A 46 -26.30 16.68 -48.02
N ALA A 47 -26.25 15.84 -49.06
CA ALA A 47 -26.07 14.39 -48.88
C ALA A 47 -24.69 14.01 -48.29
N PHE A 48 -23.63 14.74 -48.62
CA PHE A 48 -22.28 14.45 -48.14
C PHE A 48 -22.12 14.72 -46.63
N PHE A 49 -22.75 15.78 -46.11
CA PHE A 49 -22.72 16.11 -44.68
C PHE A 49 -23.60 15.18 -43.84
N PHE A 50 -24.75 14.77 -44.38
CA PHE A 50 -25.57 13.72 -43.77
C PHE A 50 -24.82 12.38 -43.74
N PHE A 51 -24.12 12.03 -44.82
CA PHE A 51 -23.30 10.82 -44.90
C PHE A 51 -22.16 10.84 -43.88
N SER A 52 -21.42 11.96 -43.76
CA SER A 52 -20.33 12.06 -42.78
C SER A 52 -20.82 12.02 -41.33
N ALA A 53 -21.94 12.67 -41.01
CA ALA A 53 -22.50 12.67 -39.66
C ALA A 53 -23.08 11.30 -39.27
N TYR A 54 -23.71 10.61 -40.22
CA TYR A 54 -24.26 9.27 -40.02
C TYR A 54 -23.16 8.20 -39.93
N LEU A 55 -22.09 8.31 -40.72
CA LEU A 55 -20.92 7.44 -40.63
C LEU A 55 -20.21 7.61 -39.28
N LEU A 56 -20.08 8.85 -38.78
CA LEU A 56 -19.52 9.13 -37.45
C LEU A 56 -20.38 8.51 -36.33
N LEU A 57 -21.72 8.60 -36.46
CA LEU A 57 -22.68 7.99 -35.54
C LEU A 57 -22.54 6.47 -35.50
N ILE A 58 -22.45 5.81 -36.67
CA ILE A 58 -22.27 4.35 -36.75
C ILE A 58 -20.92 3.94 -36.17
N ILE A 59 -19.83 4.64 -36.50
CA ILE A 59 -18.50 4.35 -35.96
C ILE A 59 -18.50 4.51 -34.42
N THR A 60 -19.18 5.53 -33.90
CA THR A 60 -19.29 5.78 -32.45
C THR A 60 -20.17 4.73 -31.76
N VAL A 61 -21.25 4.26 -32.40
CA VAL A 61 -22.12 3.21 -31.84
C VAL A 61 -21.44 1.84 -31.91
N SER A 62 -20.72 1.53 -33.00
CA SER A 62 -20.01 0.26 -33.16
C SER A 62 -18.77 0.13 -32.27
N LEU A 63 -18.02 1.23 -32.03
CA LEU A 63 -16.86 1.20 -31.12
C LEU A 63 -17.25 1.02 -29.64
N PHE A 64 -18.51 1.30 -29.28
CA PHE A 64 -19.00 1.22 -27.91
C PHE A 64 -19.94 0.03 -27.65
N TYR A 65 -20.25 -0.78 -28.67
CA TYR A 65 -21.07 -1.98 -28.52
C TYR A 65 -20.40 -3.09 -27.69
N ASP A 66 -19.07 -3.02 -27.51
CA ASP A 66 -18.29 -4.05 -26.79
C ASP A 66 -18.03 -3.71 -25.30
N LYS A 67 -18.48 -2.54 -24.82
CA LYS A 67 -18.45 -2.18 -23.39
C LYS A 67 -19.79 -1.57 -23.03
N GLN A 68 -20.68 -2.35 -22.40
CA GLN A 68 -22.05 -1.99 -21.97
C GLN A 68 -22.17 -0.63 -21.22
N ILE A 69 -21.99 0.49 -21.91
CA ILE A 69 -22.06 1.85 -21.37
C ILE A 69 -22.78 2.71 -22.41
N ALA A 70 -24.09 2.87 -22.24
CA ALA A 70 -24.99 3.59 -23.15
C ALA A 70 -24.93 5.13 -23.04
N ILE A 71 -23.89 5.69 -22.40
CA ILE A 71 -23.82 7.11 -22.01
C ILE A 71 -23.37 8.06 -23.15
N PRO A 72 -22.41 7.70 -24.04
CA PRO A 72 -21.91 8.65 -25.04
C PRO A 72 -22.89 8.93 -26.20
N SER A 73 -23.77 7.97 -26.52
CA SER A 73 -24.68 8.04 -27.69
C SER A 73 -25.76 9.12 -27.53
N ILE A 74 -26.26 9.31 -26.31
CA ILE A 74 -27.33 10.27 -26.01
C ILE A 74 -26.78 11.69 -25.93
N LEU A 75 -25.57 11.85 -25.38
CA LEU A 75 -24.89 13.14 -25.34
C LEU A 75 -24.55 13.62 -26.75
N ALA A 76 -24.14 12.71 -27.64
CA ALA A 76 -23.88 12.99 -29.05
C ALA A 76 -25.15 13.45 -29.79
N ILE A 77 -26.31 12.81 -29.55
CA ILE A 77 -27.59 13.20 -30.15
C ILE A 77 -28.02 14.60 -29.67
N CYS A 78 -27.86 14.90 -28.37
CA CYS A 78 -28.16 16.21 -27.80
C CYS A 78 -27.22 17.31 -28.33
N LEU A 79 -25.93 17.02 -28.49
CA LEU A 79 -24.94 17.93 -29.09
C LEU A 79 -25.24 18.19 -30.57
N LEU A 80 -25.61 17.15 -31.33
CA LEU A 80 -26.01 17.29 -32.73
C LEU A 80 -27.25 18.17 -32.87
N ALA A 81 -28.27 17.94 -32.03
CA ALA A 81 -29.51 18.72 -32.02
C ALA A 81 -29.27 20.19 -31.65
N MET A 82 -28.37 20.46 -30.69
CA MET A 82 -27.95 21.82 -30.34
C MET A 82 -27.17 22.50 -31.47
N LEU A 83 -26.33 21.76 -32.21
CA LEU A 83 -25.62 22.26 -33.39
C LEU A 83 -26.57 22.62 -34.54
N PHE A 84 -27.59 21.79 -34.81
CA PHE A 84 -28.63 22.09 -35.81
C PHE A 84 -29.49 23.30 -35.42
N TYR A 85 -29.77 23.48 -34.12
CA TYR A 85 -30.45 24.66 -33.60
C TYR A 85 -29.59 25.93 -33.74
N ALA A 86 -28.30 25.85 -33.42
CA ALA A 86 -27.36 26.96 -33.54
C ALA A 86 -27.11 27.39 -35.01
N MET A 87 -27.19 26.46 -35.96
CA MET A 87 -27.06 26.74 -37.39
C MET A 87 -28.34 27.29 -38.06
N GLY A 88 -29.44 27.48 -37.33
CA GLY A 88 -30.66 28.10 -37.86
C GLY A 88 -31.41 27.26 -38.90
N LEU A 89 -31.11 25.96 -39.03
CA LEU A 89 -31.72 25.07 -40.03
C LEU A 89 -33.12 24.55 -39.64
N ILE A 90 -33.59 24.82 -38.42
CA ILE A 90 -34.90 24.39 -37.91
C ILE A 90 -35.67 25.61 -37.39
N VAL A 91 -36.24 26.40 -38.30
CA VAL A 91 -36.92 27.66 -37.94
C VAL A 91 -38.38 27.45 -37.47
N ASN A 92 -39.04 26.35 -37.84
CA ASN A 92 -40.51 26.21 -37.65
C ASN A 92 -40.99 25.17 -36.61
N PHE A 93 -40.12 24.56 -35.80
CA PHE A 93 -40.52 23.49 -34.85
C PHE A 93 -40.23 23.80 -33.37
N ARG A 94 -40.28 25.08 -32.98
CA ARG A 94 -39.74 25.57 -31.69
C ARG A 94 -40.35 24.95 -30.41
N PRO A 95 -41.67 24.76 -30.24
CA PRO A 95 -42.19 24.25 -28.96
C PRO A 95 -42.08 22.72 -28.84
N THR A 96 -42.41 22.01 -29.92
CA THR A 96 -42.56 20.54 -29.91
C THR A 96 -41.22 19.83 -29.80
N PHE A 97 -40.17 20.34 -30.46
CA PHE A 97 -38.82 19.76 -30.37
C PHE A 97 -38.16 20.03 -29.01
N MET A 98 -38.38 21.21 -28.40
CA MET A 98 -37.91 21.49 -27.04
C MET A 98 -38.57 20.55 -26.03
N LEU A 99 -39.88 20.36 -26.12
CA LEU A 99 -40.61 19.40 -25.29
C LEU A 99 -40.10 17.98 -25.48
N MET A 100 -39.88 17.54 -26.73
CA MET A 100 -39.36 16.20 -27.02
C MET A 100 -37.94 16.00 -26.46
N ALA A 101 -37.08 17.02 -26.58
CA ALA A 101 -35.74 17.00 -26.00
C ALA A 101 -35.78 16.93 -24.46
N ILE A 102 -36.63 17.74 -23.81
CA ILE A 102 -36.83 17.72 -22.36
C ILE A 102 -37.34 16.35 -21.89
N PHE A 103 -38.32 15.76 -22.58
CA PHE A 103 -38.82 14.42 -22.26
C PHE A 103 -37.75 13.33 -22.43
N THR A 104 -36.89 13.46 -23.45
CA THR A 104 -35.79 12.51 -23.71
C THR A 104 -34.71 12.62 -22.64
N ILE A 105 -34.37 13.83 -22.20
CA ILE A 105 -33.40 14.08 -21.13
C ILE A 105 -33.92 13.57 -19.79
N ILE A 106 -35.18 13.87 -19.45
CA ILE A 106 -35.82 13.39 -18.21
C ILE A 106 -35.93 11.87 -18.21
N GLY A 107 -36.36 11.26 -19.32
CA GLY A 107 -36.43 9.80 -19.45
C GLY A 107 -35.06 9.11 -19.31
N SER A 108 -34.02 9.72 -19.88
CA SER A 108 -32.65 9.22 -19.74
C SER A 108 -32.13 9.34 -18.30
N TYR A 109 -32.40 10.46 -17.63
CA TYR A 109 -32.03 10.69 -16.23
C TYR A 109 -32.73 9.69 -15.29
N ILE A 110 -34.03 9.46 -15.47
CA ILE A 110 -34.78 8.46 -14.70
C ILE A 110 -34.21 7.05 -14.93
N SER A 111 -33.83 6.71 -16.16
CA SER A 111 -33.24 5.40 -16.47
C SER A 111 -31.86 5.23 -15.81
N ILE A 112 -31.04 6.28 -15.76
CA ILE A 112 -29.72 6.25 -15.10
C ILE A 112 -29.89 6.04 -13.59
N VAL A 113 -30.73 6.85 -12.96
CA VAL A 113 -31.02 6.77 -11.53
C VAL A 113 -31.61 5.40 -11.17
N ALA A 114 -32.53 4.85 -11.99
CA ALA A 114 -33.09 3.53 -11.76
C ALA A 114 -32.07 2.40 -11.89
N THR A 115 -31.07 2.53 -12.77
CA THR A 115 -30.02 1.52 -12.97
C THR A 115 -29.03 1.54 -11.80
N GLU A 116 -28.62 2.72 -11.37
CA GLU A 116 -27.68 2.91 -10.25
C GLU A 116 -28.28 2.50 -8.90
N LEU A 117 -29.60 2.71 -8.71
CA LEU A 117 -30.34 2.22 -7.55
C LEU A 117 -30.50 0.69 -7.54
N ARG A 118 -30.51 0.05 -8.72
CA ARG A 118 -30.60 -1.41 -8.88
C ARG A 118 -29.28 -2.09 -8.56
N GLU A 119 -28.15 -1.50 -8.97
CA GLU A 119 -26.80 -2.00 -8.62
C GLU A 119 -26.50 -1.91 -7.12
N LYS A 120 -27.08 -0.92 -6.42
CA LYS A 120 -26.89 -0.72 -4.98
C LYS A 120 -27.94 -1.45 -4.11
N ASN A 121 -28.81 -2.27 -4.71
CA ASN A 121 -29.81 -3.09 -4.02
C ASN A 121 -30.79 -2.29 -3.11
N ILE A 122 -31.08 -1.04 -3.47
CA ILE A 122 -31.99 -0.15 -2.73
C ILE A 122 -33.40 -0.27 -3.32
N ASN A 123 -34.38 -0.68 -2.51
CA ASN A 123 -35.77 -0.87 -2.95
C ASN A 123 -36.47 0.48 -3.19
N SER A 124 -36.29 1.03 -4.40
CA SER A 124 -36.68 2.39 -4.82
C SER A 124 -37.94 2.43 -5.70
N ARG A 125 -38.76 1.38 -5.64
CA ARG A 125 -39.95 1.21 -6.49
C ARG A 125 -40.98 2.33 -6.32
N SER A 126 -41.12 2.92 -5.12
CA SER A 126 -42.07 4.02 -4.88
C SER A 126 -41.64 5.33 -5.54
N VAL A 127 -40.36 5.69 -5.45
CA VAL A 127 -39.81 6.96 -5.96
C VAL A 127 -39.89 7.00 -7.50
N VAL A 128 -39.60 5.88 -8.16
CA VAL A 128 -39.67 5.77 -9.63
C VAL A 128 -41.13 5.81 -10.13
N GLU A 129 -42.07 5.19 -9.42
CA GLU A 129 -43.49 5.24 -9.78
C GLU A 129 -44.12 6.62 -9.53
N GLU A 130 -43.68 7.32 -8.48
CA GLU A 130 -44.14 8.69 -8.19
C GLU A 130 -43.65 9.70 -9.23
N LEU A 131 -42.38 9.60 -9.65
CA LEU A 131 -41.83 10.40 -10.76
C LEU A 131 -42.56 10.14 -12.09
N LYS A 132 -42.88 8.88 -12.40
CA LYS A 132 -43.67 8.53 -13.59
C LYS A 132 -45.08 9.12 -13.55
N SER A 133 -45.73 9.06 -12.38
CA SER A 133 -47.07 9.62 -12.17
C SER A 133 -47.09 11.13 -12.40
N GLN A 134 -46.11 11.86 -11.85
CA GLN A 134 -45.99 13.31 -12.03
C GLN A 134 -45.74 13.70 -13.50
N VAL A 135 -44.90 12.96 -14.22
CA VAL A 135 -44.65 13.16 -15.66
C VAL A 135 -45.92 12.92 -16.49
N MET A 136 -46.74 11.93 -16.10
CA MET A 136 -47.98 11.59 -16.79
C MET A 136 -49.11 12.59 -16.52
N GLN A 137 -49.17 13.17 -15.32
CA GLN A 137 -50.05 14.31 -15.02
C GLN A 137 -49.66 15.55 -15.84
N LEU A 138 -48.36 15.82 -15.98
CA LEU A 138 -47.85 16.93 -16.81
C LEU A 138 -48.27 16.76 -18.28
N LYS A 139 -48.22 15.52 -18.80
CA LYS A 139 -48.64 15.19 -20.17
C LYS A 139 -50.14 15.42 -20.38
N LYS A 140 -50.98 15.05 -19.41
CA LYS A 140 -52.45 15.29 -19.47
C LYS A 140 -52.81 16.78 -19.43
N LEU A 141 -52.06 17.60 -18.68
CA LEU A 141 -52.25 19.05 -18.64
C LEU A 141 -51.86 19.73 -19.97
N ILE A 142 -50.89 19.17 -20.70
CA ILE A 142 -50.47 19.66 -22.01
C ILE A 142 -51.50 19.32 -23.10
N ASP A 143 -52.10 18.13 -23.07
CA ASP A 143 -53.11 17.69 -24.05
C ASP A 143 -54.45 18.45 -23.94
N LYS A 144 -54.75 19.07 -22.79
CA LYS A 144 -55.96 19.90 -22.59
C LYS A 144 -55.89 21.29 -23.26
N ARG A 145 -54.78 21.67 -23.90
CA ARG A 145 -54.62 22.95 -24.62
C ARG A 145 -55.37 23.00 -25.95
N LYS A 146 -56.68 23.26 -25.92
CA LYS A 146 -57.45 23.61 -27.13
C LYS A 146 -58.38 24.82 -27.03
N ASP A 147 -58.37 25.61 -25.96
CA ASP A 147 -59.04 26.92 -25.92
C ASP A 147 -58.16 27.98 -25.27
N PHE A 148 -58.08 29.15 -25.91
CA PHE A 148 -56.91 30.04 -25.81
C PHE A 148 -57.00 31.10 -24.68
N ASP A 149 -58.14 31.30 -24.02
CA ASP A 149 -58.30 32.38 -23.02
C ASP A 149 -58.22 31.94 -21.53
N GLU A 150 -58.38 30.64 -21.20
CA GLU A 150 -58.06 30.11 -19.86
C GLU A 150 -56.54 29.95 -19.63
N THR A 151 -55.78 29.94 -20.73
CA THR A 151 -54.34 29.64 -20.78
C THR A 151 -53.47 30.62 -20.00
N GLN A 152 -53.85 31.90 -19.87
CA GLN A 152 -52.99 32.91 -19.24
C GLN A 152 -52.87 32.74 -17.72
N ARG A 153 -54.01 32.49 -17.03
CA ARG A 153 -54.04 32.23 -15.58
C ARG A 153 -53.37 30.91 -15.23
N ASP A 154 -53.55 29.90 -16.07
CA ASP A 154 -52.88 28.61 -15.91
C ASP A 154 -51.39 28.68 -16.23
N MET A 155 -50.96 29.53 -17.18
CA MET A 155 -49.53 29.78 -17.44
C MET A 155 -48.86 30.47 -16.26
N ASP A 156 -49.54 31.42 -15.61
CA ASP A 156 -49.03 32.10 -14.41
C ASP A 156 -48.97 31.14 -13.22
N ALA A 157 -49.97 30.28 -13.03
CA ALA A 157 -49.97 29.23 -12.02
C ALA A 157 -48.87 28.18 -12.25
N VAL A 158 -48.66 27.77 -13.51
CA VAL A 158 -47.57 26.86 -13.92
C VAL A 158 -46.20 27.53 -13.78
N THR A 159 -46.09 28.81 -14.09
CA THR A 159 -44.84 29.57 -13.92
C THR A 159 -44.49 29.74 -12.44
N LYS A 160 -45.50 30.00 -11.60
CA LYS A 160 -45.35 30.05 -10.14
C LYS A 160 -44.94 28.68 -9.58
N MET A 161 -45.64 27.60 -9.97
CA MET A 161 -45.26 26.23 -9.57
C MET A 161 -43.86 25.84 -10.06
N LYS A 162 -43.47 26.22 -11.28
CA LYS A 162 -42.12 25.99 -11.82
C LYS A 162 -41.06 26.73 -11.02
N ASN A 163 -41.32 27.97 -10.63
CA ASN A 163 -40.42 28.76 -9.79
C ASN A 163 -40.31 28.16 -8.38
N ASP A 164 -41.43 27.76 -7.77
CA ASP A 164 -41.44 27.09 -6.47
C ASP A 164 -40.69 25.73 -6.51
N LEU A 165 -40.86 24.95 -7.58
CA LEU A 165 -40.16 23.68 -7.78
C LEU A 165 -38.65 23.91 -8.00
N ASN A 166 -38.26 24.93 -8.77
CA ASN A 166 -36.86 25.30 -8.96
C ASN A 166 -36.20 25.74 -7.65
N VAL A 167 -36.91 26.51 -6.81
CA VAL A 167 -36.43 26.90 -5.48
C VAL A 167 -36.28 25.67 -4.58
N LYS A 168 -37.26 24.76 -4.55
CA LYS A 168 -37.17 23.49 -3.80
C LYS A 168 -36.01 22.60 -4.30
N SER A 169 -35.83 22.46 -5.61
CA SER A 169 -34.76 21.65 -6.20
C SER A 169 -33.37 22.22 -5.89
N ARG A 170 -33.23 23.55 -5.89
CA ARG A 170 -31.97 24.21 -5.54
C ARG A 170 -31.63 24.03 -4.06
N ARG A 171 -32.61 24.21 -3.18
CA ARG A 171 -32.45 23.94 -1.74
C ARG A 171 -32.03 22.49 -1.49
N LEU A 172 -32.70 21.53 -2.13
CA LEU A 172 -32.36 20.11 -2.03
C LEU A 172 -30.93 19.80 -2.50
N GLY A 173 -30.50 20.40 -3.61
CA GLY A 173 -29.12 20.29 -4.10
C GLY A 173 -28.09 20.86 -3.11
N GLU A 174 -28.37 22.02 -2.51
CA GLU A 174 -27.52 22.64 -1.48
C GLU A 174 -27.45 21.78 -0.21
N THR A 175 -28.58 21.19 0.23
CA THR A 175 -28.62 20.25 1.36
C THR A 175 -27.79 19.00 1.09
N LEU A 176 -27.91 18.41 -0.10
CA LEU A 176 -27.15 17.21 -0.48
C LEU A 176 -25.63 17.46 -0.52
N ILE A 177 -25.20 18.62 -1.03
CA ILE A 177 -23.79 19.03 -1.00
C ILE A 177 -23.28 19.15 0.43
N GLN A 178 -24.05 19.79 1.31
CA GLN A 178 -23.64 19.95 2.71
C GLN A 178 -23.63 18.62 3.49
N ILE A 179 -24.56 17.70 3.19
CA ILE A 179 -24.54 16.33 3.72
C ILE A 179 -23.30 15.56 3.21
N HIS A 180 -22.97 15.68 1.93
CA HIS A 180 -21.76 15.07 1.38
C HIS A 180 -20.49 15.62 2.05
N GLU A 181 -20.44 16.93 2.26
CA GLU A 181 -19.35 17.59 2.98
C GLU A 181 -19.22 17.09 4.42
N LEU A 182 -20.32 16.87 5.15
CA LEU A 182 -20.30 16.27 6.48
C LEU A 182 -19.63 14.90 6.50
N ILE A 183 -19.91 14.05 5.51
CA ILE A 183 -19.35 12.69 5.39
C ILE A 183 -17.83 12.75 5.11
N SER A 184 -17.37 13.80 4.42
CA SER A 184 -15.97 13.95 4.00
C SER A 184 -15.02 14.47 5.08
N ASN A 185 -15.53 15.09 6.16
CA ASN A 185 -14.65 15.66 7.21
C ASN A 185 -14.18 14.60 8.19
N GLN A 186 -12.93 14.75 8.65
CA GLN A 186 -12.28 13.82 9.56
C GLN A 186 -12.04 14.39 10.96
N LYS A 187 -12.46 15.64 11.22
CA LYS A 187 -12.26 16.32 12.51
C LYS A 187 -13.60 16.65 13.15
N THR A 188 -13.72 16.32 14.42
CA THR A 188 -14.90 16.54 15.26
C THR A 188 -15.38 17.99 15.24
N ASP A 189 -14.49 18.96 15.44
CA ASP A 189 -14.88 20.39 15.49
C ASP A 189 -15.44 20.91 14.17
N GLU A 190 -14.85 20.47 13.05
CA GLU A 190 -15.30 20.85 11.70
C GLU A 190 -16.67 20.21 11.37
N ILE A 191 -16.94 18.99 11.88
CA ILE A 191 -18.24 18.34 11.75
C ILE A 191 -19.29 19.12 12.53
N VAL A 192 -19.02 19.48 13.78
CA VAL A 192 -19.95 20.23 14.64
C VAL A 192 -20.27 21.61 14.06
N ASP A 193 -19.27 22.35 13.58
CA ASP A 193 -19.47 23.66 12.94
C ASP A 193 -20.38 23.55 11.70
N ARG A 194 -20.23 22.49 10.90
CA ARG A 194 -21.10 22.27 9.74
C ARG A 194 -22.51 21.86 10.11
N VAL A 195 -22.68 21.02 11.13
CA VAL A 195 -24.01 20.66 11.65
C VAL A 195 -24.72 21.94 12.12
N ASN A 196 -24.05 22.80 12.87
CA ASN A 196 -24.61 24.07 13.31
C ASN A 196 -25.03 24.93 12.12
N LYS A 197 -24.17 25.10 11.11
CA LYS A 197 -24.50 25.86 9.88
C LYS A 197 -25.68 25.28 9.10
N LEU A 198 -25.80 23.96 9.05
CA LEU A 198 -26.90 23.26 8.40
C LEU A 198 -28.23 23.55 9.10
N PHE A 199 -28.27 23.43 10.42
CA PHE A 199 -29.47 23.73 11.20
C PHE A 199 -29.83 25.22 11.17
N THR A 200 -28.84 26.13 11.22
CA THR A 200 -29.12 27.56 11.10
C THR A 200 -29.67 27.94 9.71
N ARG A 201 -29.10 27.40 8.63
CA ARG A 201 -29.48 27.80 7.26
C ARG A 201 -30.73 27.09 6.73
N GLN A 202 -30.90 25.80 7.00
CA GLN A 202 -31.98 25.00 6.44
C GLN A 202 -33.21 24.95 7.35
N ILE A 203 -33.00 25.02 8.65
CA ILE A 203 -34.04 24.87 9.68
C ILE A 203 -34.35 26.22 10.37
N GLY A 204 -33.55 27.27 10.12
CA GLY A 204 -33.77 28.58 10.73
C GLY A 204 -33.54 28.57 12.25
N ALA A 205 -32.76 27.60 12.74
CA ALA A 205 -32.40 27.51 14.15
C ALA A 205 -31.46 28.67 14.53
N LYS A 206 -31.81 29.40 15.58
CA LYS A 206 -31.00 30.52 16.12
C LYS A 206 -29.89 29.99 17.02
N SER A 207 -30.21 28.99 17.85
CA SER A 207 -29.26 28.33 18.75
C SER A 207 -29.36 26.81 18.62
N VAL A 208 -28.22 26.17 18.34
CA VAL A 208 -28.07 24.73 18.15
C VAL A 208 -26.85 24.26 18.92
N SER A 209 -26.98 23.17 19.65
CA SER A 209 -25.89 22.51 20.35
C SER A 209 -25.81 21.03 20.02
N VAL A 210 -24.58 20.54 19.86
CA VAL A 210 -24.29 19.13 19.59
C VAL A 210 -23.70 18.51 20.83
N TRP A 211 -24.28 17.39 21.26
CA TRP A 211 -23.93 16.68 22.48
C TRP A 211 -23.60 15.23 22.17
N VAL A 212 -22.62 14.65 22.86
CA VAL A 212 -22.20 13.26 22.67
C VAL A 212 -22.30 12.48 23.97
N SER A 213 -22.88 11.29 23.84
CA SER A 213 -23.07 10.39 24.96
C SER A 213 -21.77 9.64 25.29
N ASN A 214 -21.48 9.53 26.58
CA ASN A 214 -20.41 8.70 27.07
C ASN A 214 -20.97 7.48 27.80
N SER A 215 -21.11 6.38 27.07
CA SER A 215 -21.65 5.14 27.63
C SER A 215 -20.81 4.58 28.79
N LYS A 216 -19.52 4.93 28.92
CA LYS A 216 -18.67 4.47 30.03
C LYS A 216 -18.92 5.22 31.33
N PHE A 217 -19.30 6.50 31.24
CA PHE A 217 -19.50 7.37 32.41
C PHE A 217 -20.97 7.69 32.67
N HIS A 218 -21.88 7.05 31.92
CA HIS A 218 -23.33 7.23 32.03
C HIS A 218 -23.77 8.71 31.99
N SER A 219 -23.15 9.49 31.11
CA SER A 219 -23.34 10.94 31.03
C SER A 219 -23.30 11.45 29.60
N ILE A 220 -23.72 12.69 29.38
CA ILE A 220 -23.68 13.39 28.10
C ILE A 220 -22.96 14.74 28.24
N TYR A 221 -22.13 15.09 27.26
CA TYR A 221 -21.32 16.31 27.27
C TYR A 221 -21.40 17.03 25.92
N PRO A 222 -21.24 18.37 25.89
CA PRO A 222 -21.34 19.14 24.66
C PRO A 222 -20.04 19.04 23.85
N LEU A 223 -20.17 18.98 22.53
CA LEU A 223 -19.06 19.15 21.58
C LEU A 223 -19.01 20.55 20.98
N GLY A 224 -20.11 21.31 21.01
CA GLY A 224 -20.14 22.69 20.56
C GLY A 224 -21.54 23.26 20.43
N CYS A 225 -21.63 24.58 20.36
CA CYS A 225 -22.88 25.35 20.26
C CYS A 225 -22.72 26.50 19.25
N SER A 226 -23.81 26.93 18.62
CA SER A 226 -23.83 28.04 17.67
C SER A 226 -23.90 29.43 18.33
N GLU A 227 -24.40 29.54 19.57
CA GLU A 227 -24.55 30.80 20.30
C GLU A 227 -23.43 31.07 21.33
N LYS A 228 -23.07 32.35 21.51
CA LYS A 228 -21.99 32.82 22.40
C LYS A 228 -22.47 33.25 23.80
N HIS A 229 -23.73 32.97 24.16
CA HIS A 229 -24.36 33.49 25.39
C HIS A 229 -23.97 32.74 26.67
N ILE A 230 -23.29 31.60 26.55
CA ILE A 230 -22.73 30.85 27.67
C ILE A 230 -21.22 31.02 27.64
N ASP A 231 -20.58 31.19 28.81
CA ASP A 231 -19.12 31.12 28.94
C ASP A 231 -18.61 29.83 28.27
N PRO A 232 -17.83 29.93 27.16
CA PRO A 232 -17.41 28.77 26.38
C PRO A 232 -16.63 27.74 27.19
N GLN A 233 -15.87 28.18 28.23
CA GLN A 233 -15.14 27.25 29.10
C GLN A 233 -16.09 26.50 30.04
N ARG A 234 -17.07 27.20 30.63
CA ARG A 234 -18.08 26.56 31.48
C ARG A 234 -18.95 25.58 30.68
N TYR A 235 -19.29 25.93 29.44
CA TYR A 235 -20.10 25.09 28.57
C TYR A 235 -19.36 23.81 28.16
N MET A 236 -18.12 23.91 27.67
CA MET A 236 -17.33 22.75 27.26
C MET A 236 -16.96 21.80 28.41
N ASN A 237 -16.99 22.28 29.66
CA ASN A 237 -16.76 21.47 30.86
C ASN A 237 -18.06 20.89 31.45
N MET A 238 -19.21 21.13 30.82
CA MET A 238 -20.49 20.64 31.30
C MET A 238 -20.62 19.12 31.07
N ASN A 239 -21.12 18.42 32.08
CA ASN A 239 -21.38 16.98 32.01
C ASN A 239 -22.70 16.69 32.71
N ILE A 240 -23.69 16.20 31.97
CA ILE A 240 -25.03 15.93 32.48
C ILE A 240 -25.16 14.42 32.70
N PRO A 241 -25.37 13.94 33.93
CA PRO A 241 -25.66 12.54 34.20
C PRO A 241 -26.93 12.09 33.45
N LEU A 242 -26.95 10.87 32.94
CA LEU A 242 -28.12 10.36 32.22
C LEU A 242 -29.30 10.06 33.15
N GLU A 243 -29.18 10.20 34.46
CA GLU A 243 -30.28 10.11 35.43
C GLU A 243 -31.11 11.39 35.49
N GLU A 244 -30.57 12.53 35.02
CA GLU A 244 -31.28 13.80 35.00
C GLU A 244 -32.49 13.76 34.06
N GLU A 245 -33.56 14.47 34.43
CA GLU A 245 -34.81 14.52 33.65
C GLU A 245 -34.86 15.76 32.76
N THR A 246 -33.91 15.83 31.82
CA THR A 246 -33.86 16.85 30.77
C THR A 246 -34.33 16.28 29.43
N ILE A 247 -34.73 17.15 28.51
CA ILE A 247 -35.07 16.72 27.14
C ILE A 247 -33.86 16.02 26.47
N ILE A 248 -32.65 16.54 26.65
CA ILE A 248 -31.42 15.97 26.07
C ILE A 248 -31.15 14.56 26.60
N THR A 249 -31.24 14.35 27.92
CA THR A 249 -31.01 13.03 28.53
C THR A 249 -32.10 12.03 28.16
N LYS A 250 -33.36 12.46 28.07
CA LYS A 250 -34.47 11.64 27.55
C LYS A 250 -34.19 11.14 26.13
N VAL A 251 -33.84 12.04 25.22
CA VAL A 251 -33.51 11.69 23.83
C VAL A 251 -32.29 10.76 23.78
N THR A 252 -31.32 10.96 24.67
CA THR A 252 -30.12 10.10 24.75
C THR A 252 -30.46 8.68 25.18
N ARG A 253 -31.44 8.49 26.07
CA ARG A 253 -31.86 7.17 26.58
C ARG A 253 -32.76 6.42 25.60
N GLU A 254 -33.71 7.13 24.99
CA GLU A 254 -34.80 6.50 24.24
C GLU A 254 -34.66 6.63 22.72
N GLY A 255 -33.82 7.55 22.25
CA GLY A 255 -33.72 7.88 20.84
C GLY A 255 -35.00 8.57 20.32
N GLY A 256 -34.95 9.02 19.07
CA GLY A 256 -36.05 9.73 18.42
C GLY A 256 -35.90 11.25 18.38
N PHE A 257 -37.04 11.93 18.21
CA PHE A 257 -37.17 13.38 18.07
C PHE A 257 -38.28 13.83 19.02
N TYR A 258 -38.01 14.82 19.86
CA TYR A 258 -38.98 15.33 20.83
C TYR A 258 -39.01 16.85 20.80
N THR A 259 -40.20 17.46 20.84
CA THR A 259 -40.35 18.91 21.04
C THR A 259 -40.54 19.25 22.51
N GLY A 260 -40.20 20.48 22.89
CA GLY A 260 -40.50 21.02 24.21
C GLY A 260 -42.00 20.99 24.52
N GLU A 261 -42.87 21.26 23.54
CA GLU A 261 -44.32 21.21 23.71
C GLU A 261 -44.87 19.78 23.93
N GLU A 262 -44.29 18.78 23.24
CA GLU A 262 -44.66 17.38 23.40
C GLU A 262 -44.29 16.87 24.79
N LEU A 263 -43.10 17.24 25.29
CA LEU A 263 -42.60 16.78 26.58
C LEU A 263 -43.12 17.58 27.78
N LYS A 264 -43.51 18.85 27.61
CA LYS A 264 -44.18 19.66 28.65
C LYS A 264 -45.48 19.02 29.17
N LYS A 265 -46.07 18.11 28.39
CA LYS A 265 -47.28 17.35 28.79
C LYS A 265 -46.96 16.22 29.80
N ILE A 266 -45.70 15.88 29.96
CA ILE A 266 -45.20 14.87 30.90
C ILE A 266 -44.57 15.65 32.08
N ALA A 267 -45.16 15.58 33.27
CA ALA A 267 -44.81 16.43 34.41
C ALA A 267 -43.35 16.30 34.90
N GLU A 268 -42.63 15.29 34.44
CA GLU A 268 -41.23 15.01 34.80
C GLU A 268 -40.22 15.76 33.92
N TYR A 269 -40.62 16.32 32.77
CA TYR A 269 -39.71 16.98 31.83
C TYR A 269 -40.05 18.45 31.62
N GLU A 270 -39.12 19.33 31.98
CA GLU A 270 -39.21 20.76 31.71
C GLU A 270 -38.39 21.14 30.45
N PRO A 271 -38.97 21.92 29.51
CA PRO A 271 -38.25 22.40 28.31
C PRO A 271 -37.04 23.30 28.63
N PHE A 272 -36.98 23.85 29.84
CA PHE A 272 -35.85 24.63 30.34
C PHE A 272 -35.30 24.00 31.62
N SER A 273 -34.03 23.60 31.59
CA SER A 273 -33.31 23.17 32.79
C SER A 273 -32.61 24.37 33.42
N ALA A 274 -33.07 24.79 34.60
CA ALA A 274 -32.46 25.90 35.35
C ALA A 274 -31.07 25.54 35.90
N GLU A 275 -30.84 24.27 36.22
CA GLU A 275 -29.57 23.77 36.75
C GLU A 275 -28.44 23.84 35.71
N PHE A 276 -28.73 23.39 34.48
CA PHE A 276 -27.76 23.38 33.38
C PHE A 276 -27.85 24.63 32.50
N ASN A 277 -28.87 25.48 32.72
CA ASN A 277 -29.19 26.67 31.91
C ASN A 277 -29.34 26.32 30.41
N ILE A 278 -30.07 25.24 30.12
CA ILE A 278 -30.30 24.74 28.75
C ILE A 278 -31.78 24.86 28.43
N LYS A 279 -32.09 25.49 27.31
CA LYS A 279 -33.43 25.54 26.73
C LYS A 279 -33.49 24.55 25.56
N SER A 280 -34.62 23.86 25.42
CA SER A 280 -34.85 22.90 24.34
C SER A 280 -36.21 23.19 23.69
N GLU A 281 -36.17 23.78 22.50
CA GLU A 281 -37.35 23.89 21.62
C GLU A 281 -37.66 22.51 21.02
N PHE A 282 -36.62 21.82 20.56
CA PHE A 282 -36.67 20.40 20.23
C PHE A 282 -35.27 19.77 20.35
N ALA A 283 -35.24 18.46 20.52
CA ALA A 283 -34.01 17.69 20.51
C ALA A 283 -34.18 16.43 19.65
N VAL A 284 -33.10 16.05 18.97
CA VAL A 284 -33.06 14.89 18.08
C VAL A 284 -31.85 14.02 18.36
N SER A 285 -32.08 12.72 18.40
CA SER A 285 -31.03 11.71 18.54
C SER A 285 -30.15 11.64 17.30
N MET A 286 -28.85 11.45 17.50
CA MET A 286 -27.86 11.14 16.48
C MET A 286 -27.57 9.64 16.51
N ASP A 287 -28.08 8.87 15.54
CA ASP A 287 -27.98 7.42 15.53
C ASP A 287 -26.95 6.92 14.51
N ALA A 288 -26.04 6.05 14.95
CA ALA A 288 -25.10 5.34 14.08
C ALA A 288 -25.37 3.82 14.16
N GLY A 289 -26.32 3.36 13.36
CA GLY A 289 -26.83 1.98 13.44
C GLY A 289 -27.74 1.82 14.65
N ASN A 290 -27.50 0.81 15.49
CA ASN A 290 -28.30 0.55 16.70
C ASN A 290 -27.80 1.29 17.95
N LYS A 291 -26.95 2.30 17.78
CA LYS A 291 -26.35 3.05 18.89
C LYS A 291 -26.61 4.54 18.74
N ILE A 292 -27.17 5.13 19.79
CA ILE A 292 -27.29 6.59 19.94
C ILE A 292 -25.88 7.11 20.26
N VAL A 293 -25.31 7.90 19.35
CA VAL A 293 -24.00 8.53 19.52
C VAL A 293 -24.14 9.76 20.40
N GLY A 294 -25.24 10.49 20.25
CA GLY A 294 -25.47 11.74 20.98
C GLY A 294 -26.79 12.39 20.59
N VAL A 295 -26.90 13.69 20.86
CA VAL A 295 -28.11 14.48 20.66
C VAL A 295 -27.76 15.83 20.03
N ILE A 296 -28.59 16.28 19.09
CA ILE A 296 -28.59 17.67 18.65
C ILE A 296 -29.77 18.36 19.34
N ASN A 297 -29.47 19.39 20.13
CA ASN A 297 -30.46 20.21 20.80
C ASN A 297 -30.61 21.54 20.07
N CYS A 298 -31.85 21.96 19.85
CA CYS A 298 -32.18 23.27 19.29
C CYS A 298 -32.91 24.09 20.34
N GLU A 299 -32.36 25.25 20.71
CA GLU A 299 -32.86 26.04 21.84
C GLU A 299 -33.86 27.13 21.42
N ASP A 300 -33.72 27.63 20.19
CA ASP A 300 -34.63 28.60 19.59
C ASP A 300 -34.64 28.48 18.07
N VAL A 301 -35.80 28.73 17.48
CA VAL A 301 -36.06 28.66 16.03
C VAL A 301 -36.69 29.97 15.57
N SER A 302 -36.53 30.32 14.30
CA SER A 302 -37.22 31.47 13.71
C SER A 302 -38.74 31.30 13.78
N ASP A 303 -39.46 32.38 14.09
CA ASP A 303 -40.93 32.42 14.13
C ASP A 303 -41.60 32.11 12.78
N THR A 304 -40.81 32.06 11.70
CA THR A 304 -41.27 31.73 10.34
C THR A 304 -41.16 30.23 10.00
N PHE A 305 -40.64 29.42 10.91
CA PHE A 305 -40.40 28.00 10.69
C PHE A 305 -41.56 27.16 11.21
N GLU A 306 -42.09 26.29 10.35
CA GLU A 306 -43.12 25.32 10.70
C GLU A 306 -42.53 23.91 10.80
N LEU A 307 -42.65 23.29 11.98
CA LEU A 307 -42.18 21.94 12.23
C LEU A 307 -43.21 20.90 11.78
N ASN A 308 -43.16 20.51 10.50
CA ASN A 308 -43.97 19.43 9.94
C ASN A 308 -43.21 18.08 9.88
N ASP A 309 -43.91 17.00 9.51
CA ASP A 309 -43.33 15.65 9.46
C ASP A 309 -42.18 15.51 8.44
N GLU A 310 -42.20 16.25 7.34
CA GLU A 310 -41.11 16.24 6.34
C GLU A 310 -39.85 16.88 6.92
N THR A 311 -40.01 18.00 7.63
CA THR A 311 -38.91 18.69 8.28
C THR A 311 -38.34 17.89 9.45
N LYS A 312 -39.18 17.23 10.25
CA LYS A 312 -38.73 16.29 11.31
C LYS A 312 -37.86 15.18 10.71
N LYS A 313 -38.27 14.59 9.58
CA LYS A 313 -37.47 13.58 8.85
C LYS A 313 -36.15 14.12 8.34
N LEU A 314 -36.13 15.34 7.79
CA LEU A 314 -34.90 15.99 7.32
C LEU A 314 -33.93 16.25 8.48
N ILE A 315 -34.41 16.79 9.60
CA ILE A 315 -33.62 17.03 10.81
C ILE A 315 -32.99 15.73 11.30
N LYS A 316 -33.80 14.67 11.38
CA LYS A 316 -33.33 13.34 11.80
C LYS A 316 -32.25 12.79 10.87
N LEU A 317 -32.43 12.90 9.55
CA LEU A 317 -31.42 12.46 8.59
C LEU A 317 -30.08 13.19 8.77
N ILE A 318 -30.10 14.52 8.98
CA ILE A 318 -28.89 15.30 9.22
C ILE A 318 -28.21 14.84 10.52
N ALA A 319 -28.99 14.58 11.57
CA ALA A 319 -28.49 14.09 12.85
C ALA A 319 -27.80 12.72 12.73
N ASP A 320 -28.37 11.80 11.96
CA ASP A 320 -27.79 10.46 11.75
C ASP A 320 -26.52 10.51 10.91
N VAL A 321 -26.49 11.34 9.87
CA VAL A 321 -25.26 11.58 9.09
C VAL A 321 -24.16 12.16 9.98
N ALA A 322 -24.49 13.14 10.83
CA ALA A 322 -23.55 13.68 11.80
C ALA A 322 -23.03 12.62 12.77
N ALA A 323 -23.90 11.71 13.23
CA ALA A 323 -23.54 10.58 14.07
C ALA A 323 -22.46 9.70 13.42
N TRP A 324 -22.66 9.34 12.15
CA TRP A 324 -21.69 8.54 11.38
C TRP A 324 -20.38 9.29 11.16
N SER A 325 -20.42 10.58 10.83
CA SER A 325 -19.22 11.39 10.65
C SER A 325 -18.39 11.51 11.94
N LEU A 326 -19.04 11.75 13.08
CA LEU A 326 -18.39 11.83 14.38
C LEU A 326 -17.74 10.50 14.78
N LYS A 327 -18.45 9.38 14.55
CA LYS A 327 -17.93 8.04 14.81
C LYS A 327 -16.69 7.74 13.95
N ASN A 328 -16.76 8.04 12.66
CA ASN A 328 -15.66 7.83 11.72
C ASN A 328 -14.42 8.66 12.08
N ALA A 329 -14.60 9.92 12.53
CA ALA A 329 -13.51 10.76 13.00
C ALA A 329 -12.79 10.15 14.22
N GLY A 330 -13.53 9.63 15.19
CA GLY A 330 -12.99 8.96 16.38
C GLY A 330 -12.21 7.68 16.05
N ASP A 331 -12.77 6.81 15.20
CA ASP A 331 -12.13 5.55 14.80
C ASP A 331 -10.83 5.80 14.01
N LEU A 332 -10.77 6.88 13.22
CA LEU A 332 -9.57 7.28 12.48
C LEU A 332 -8.43 7.74 13.40
N GLU A 333 -8.74 8.48 14.47
CA GLU A 333 -7.73 8.91 15.44
C GLU A 333 -7.11 7.74 16.20
N LEU A 334 -7.93 6.77 16.59
CA LEU A 334 -7.48 5.52 17.23
C LEU A 334 -6.55 4.74 16.29
N SER A 335 -6.97 4.54 15.03
CA SER A 335 -6.19 3.83 14.02
C SER A 335 -4.83 4.49 13.77
N LYS A 336 -4.76 5.83 13.76
CA LYS A 336 -3.48 6.56 13.61
C LYS A 336 -2.53 6.33 14.79
N ARG A 337 -3.05 6.26 16.03
CA ARG A 337 -2.23 5.98 17.22
C ARG A 337 -1.66 4.56 17.19
N ASP A 338 -2.47 3.58 16.81
CA ASP A 338 -2.02 2.19 16.71
C ASP A 338 -0.92 2.01 15.66
N LEU A 339 -1.06 2.66 14.49
CA LEU A 339 -0.03 2.66 13.45
C LEU A 339 1.29 3.29 13.93
N GLN A 340 1.23 4.36 14.73
CA GLN A 340 2.43 4.98 15.30
C GLN A 340 3.13 4.05 16.30
N ASN A 341 2.38 3.37 17.17
CA ASN A 341 2.92 2.42 18.14
C ASN A 341 3.58 1.22 17.44
N ILE A 342 2.94 0.66 16.42
CA ILE A 342 3.51 -0.46 15.62
C ILE A 342 4.82 -0.04 14.96
N LYS A 343 4.87 1.17 14.38
CA LYS A 343 6.08 1.69 13.75
C LYS A 343 7.23 1.83 14.75
N GLN A 344 6.97 2.40 15.92
CA GLN A 344 7.98 2.55 16.98
C GLN A 344 8.52 1.20 17.47
N LEU A 345 7.65 0.21 17.65
CA LEU A 345 8.05 -1.15 18.03
C LEU A 345 8.96 -1.78 16.97
N SER A 346 8.57 -1.67 15.69
CA SER A 346 9.37 -2.21 14.58
C SER A 346 10.75 -1.55 14.46
N ASP A 347 10.82 -0.22 14.63
CA ASP A 347 12.10 0.52 14.61
C ASP A 347 13.01 0.08 15.76
N LYS A 348 12.45 -0.12 16.97
CA LYS A 348 13.19 -0.60 18.14
C LYS A 348 13.77 -2.00 17.93
N GLU A 349 12.97 -2.93 17.40
CA GLU A 349 13.44 -4.29 17.07
C GLU A 349 14.57 -4.26 16.04
N ARG A 350 14.47 -3.38 15.04
CA ARG A 350 15.50 -3.24 14.00
C ARG A 350 16.82 -2.73 14.57
N GLU A 351 16.77 -1.74 15.46
CA GLU A 351 17.97 -1.22 16.13
C GLU A 351 18.60 -2.25 17.07
N GLU A 352 17.79 -3.04 17.79
CA GLU A 352 18.27 -4.13 18.62
C GLU A 352 18.98 -5.21 17.81
N LYS A 353 18.38 -5.65 16.69
CA LYS A 353 19.02 -6.59 15.76
C LYS A 353 20.34 -6.07 15.19
N LYS A 354 20.41 -4.78 14.83
CA LYS A 354 21.66 -4.15 14.37
C LYS A 354 22.74 -4.16 15.45
N LYS A 355 22.38 -3.83 16.70
CA LYS A 355 23.33 -3.86 17.82
C LYS A 355 23.88 -5.26 18.03
N ILE A 356 23.01 -6.26 18.08
CA ILE A 356 23.39 -7.67 18.20
C ILE A 356 24.35 -8.06 17.07
N ARG A 357 23.99 -7.77 15.81
CA ARG A 357 24.84 -8.03 14.65
C ARG A 357 26.22 -7.37 14.75
N SER A 358 26.28 -6.10 15.13
CA SER A 358 27.54 -5.35 15.23
C SER A 358 28.51 -5.91 16.28
N ILE A 359 27.97 -6.56 17.32
CA ILE A 359 28.78 -7.26 18.32
C ILE A 359 29.33 -8.55 17.70
N PHE A 360 28.47 -9.35 17.06
CA PHE A 360 28.88 -10.61 16.43
C PHE A 360 29.86 -10.43 15.26
N ASP A 361 29.76 -9.34 14.48
CA ASP A 361 30.63 -9.03 13.33
C ASP A 361 32.13 -9.00 13.72
N LYS A 362 32.46 -8.74 14.99
CA LYS A 362 33.84 -8.68 15.48
C LYS A 362 34.40 -10.03 15.91
N PHE A 363 33.55 -11.04 16.10
CA PHE A 363 33.94 -12.32 16.70
C PHE A 363 33.68 -13.51 15.79
N VAL A 364 32.91 -13.33 14.72
CA VAL A 364 32.40 -14.41 13.87
C VAL A 364 32.40 -13.94 12.42
N SER A 365 32.82 -14.81 11.48
CA SER A 365 32.82 -14.44 10.06
C SER A 365 31.41 -14.08 9.56
N PRO A 366 31.27 -13.15 8.59
CA PRO A 366 29.95 -12.70 8.12
C PRO A 366 29.02 -13.84 7.68
N LYS A 367 29.59 -14.87 7.03
CA LYS A 367 28.83 -16.06 6.58
C LYS A 367 28.26 -16.86 7.74
N VAL A 368 28.97 -16.95 8.86
CA VAL A 368 28.50 -17.67 10.05
C VAL A 368 27.43 -16.85 10.79
N ILE A 369 27.54 -15.52 10.80
CA ILE A 369 26.50 -14.64 11.34
C ILE A 369 25.21 -14.76 10.54
N GLU A 370 25.31 -14.77 9.21
CA GLU A 370 24.16 -14.95 8.33
C GLU A 370 23.45 -16.29 8.60
N GLU A 371 24.22 -17.38 8.73
CA GLU A 371 23.68 -18.69 9.10
C GLU A 371 22.99 -18.67 10.48
N ILE A 372 23.61 -18.04 11.49
CA ILE A 372 23.03 -17.91 12.83
C ILE A 372 21.73 -17.10 12.83
N MET A 373 21.69 -16.00 12.07
CA MET A 373 20.53 -15.11 12.00
C MET A 373 19.35 -15.76 11.25
N ASN A 374 19.64 -16.55 10.21
CA ASN A 374 18.64 -17.26 9.42
C ASN A 374 18.13 -18.53 10.10
N ASN A 375 18.96 -19.17 10.92
CA ASN A 375 18.61 -20.37 11.66
C ASN A 375 19.12 -20.32 13.12
N PRO A 376 18.43 -19.60 14.02
CA PRO A 376 18.84 -19.50 15.42
C PRO A 376 18.87 -20.86 16.14
N ALA A 377 18.06 -21.83 15.71
CA ALA A 377 18.08 -23.20 16.25
C ALA A 377 19.38 -23.95 15.88
N GLY A 378 20.09 -23.49 14.84
CA GLY A 378 21.40 -23.98 14.42
C GLY A 378 22.56 -23.61 15.37
N LEU A 379 22.33 -22.78 16.38
CA LEU A 379 23.27 -22.47 17.46
C LEU A 379 23.45 -23.62 18.49
N SER A 380 22.71 -24.71 18.35
CA SER A 380 22.87 -25.87 19.24
C SER A 380 24.20 -26.58 19.00
N LEU A 381 24.76 -27.17 20.07
CA LEU A 381 25.98 -27.98 19.98
C LEU A 381 25.78 -29.12 18.97
N GLY A 382 26.75 -29.28 18.09
CA GLY A 382 26.69 -30.28 17.03
C GLY A 382 27.30 -29.76 15.73
N GLY A 383 27.37 -30.64 14.75
CA GLY A 383 27.92 -30.30 13.45
C GLY A 383 27.49 -31.29 12.38
N LYS A 384 27.66 -30.89 11.12
CA LYS A 384 27.37 -31.75 9.97
C LYS A 384 28.69 -32.22 9.37
N ARG A 385 28.73 -33.50 8.99
CA ARG A 385 29.85 -34.04 8.21
C ARG A 385 29.85 -33.37 6.84
N ARG A 386 31.00 -32.84 6.42
CA ARG A 386 31.19 -32.20 5.13
C ARG A 386 32.64 -32.33 4.68
N ALA A 387 32.85 -32.47 3.37
CA ALA A 387 34.15 -32.24 2.76
C ALA A 387 34.41 -30.72 2.66
N ILE A 388 35.51 -30.26 3.23
CA ILE A 388 35.93 -28.85 3.16
C ILE A 388 37.41 -28.78 2.86
N THR A 389 37.88 -27.61 2.43
CA THR A 389 39.30 -27.30 2.33
C THR A 389 39.72 -26.49 3.55
N MET A 390 40.73 -26.98 4.27
CA MET A 390 41.27 -26.38 5.48
C MET A 390 42.60 -25.71 5.17
N PHE A 391 42.75 -24.47 5.61
CA PHE A 391 43.93 -23.63 5.44
C PHE A 391 44.56 -23.37 6.80
N PHE A 392 45.86 -23.61 6.90
CA PHE A 392 46.69 -23.24 8.05
C PHE A 392 47.85 -22.37 7.56
N ALA A 393 48.13 -21.30 8.30
CA ALA A 393 49.29 -20.45 8.09
C ALA A 393 49.96 -20.15 9.43
N ASP A 394 51.28 -20.02 9.43
CA ASP A 394 52.12 -19.73 10.60
C ASP A 394 53.29 -18.82 10.19
N ILE A 395 53.67 -17.87 11.05
CA ILE A 395 54.72 -16.91 10.77
C ILE A 395 56.10 -17.52 11.07
N ARG A 396 56.85 -17.85 10.02
CA ARG A 396 58.20 -18.36 10.14
C ARG A 396 59.18 -17.31 10.65
N GLY A 397 59.89 -17.68 11.71
CA GLY A 397 60.83 -16.80 12.42
C GLY A 397 60.19 -16.01 13.56
N PHE A 398 58.88 -16.18 13.83
CA PHE A 398 58.17 -15.46 14.87
C PHE A 398 58.72 -15.71 16.27
N THR A 399 58.94 -16.97 16.67
CA THR A 399 59.43 -17.32 18.01
C THR A 399 60.77 -16.63 18.29
N SER A 400 61.76 -16.75 17.39
CA SER A 400 63.06 -16.08 17.53
C SER A 400 62.96 -14.56 17.55
N MET A 401 62.04 -13.99 16.75
CA MET A 401 61.76 -12.55 16.79
C MET A 401 61.17 -12.13 18.15
N SER A 402 60.22 -12.89 18.69
CA SER A 402 59.56 -12.60 19.96
C SER A 402 60.53 -12.67 21.15
N GLU A 403 61.48 -13.61 21.13
CA GLU A 403 62.56 -13.70 22.12
C GLU A 403 63.49 -12.49 22.04
N THR A 404 63.87 -12.08 20.83
CA THR A 404 64.73 -10.90 20.61
C THR A 404 64.04 -9.60 21.05
N LEU A 405 62.72 -9.53 20.89
CA LEU A 405 61.89 -8.37 21.23
C LEU A 405 61.21 -8.51 22.61
N ALA A 406 61.69 -9.40 23.49
CA ALA A 406 61.06 -9.65 24.79
C ALA A 406 60.93 -8.39 25.68
N GLY A 407 61.79 -7.37 25.46
CA GLY A 407 61.69 -6.07 26.13
C GLY A 407 60.67 -5.09 25.54
N ASN A 408 59.96 -5.44 24.45
CA ASN A 408 58.98 -4.60 23.77
C ASN A 408 57.86 -5.44 23.11
N PRO A 409 56.99 -6.06 23.93
CA PRO A 409 55.90 -6.93 23.44
C PRO A 409 54.87 -6.18 22.57
N GLU A 410 54.75 -4.87 22.71
CA GLU A 410 53.87 -4.02 21.90
C GLU A 410 54.26 -4.05 20.42
N VAL A 411 55.56 -4.10 20.10
CA VAL A 411 56.05 -4.21 18.72
C VAL A 411 55.75 -5.58 18.13
N VAL A 412 55.86 -6.65 18.94
CA VAL A 412 55.50 -8.01 18.51
C VAL A 412 54.00 -8.05 18.16
N LEU A 413 53.16 -7.46 19.01
CA LEU A 413 51.72 -7.40 18.81
C LEU A 413 51.33 -6.58 17.56
N ASP A 414 51.99 -5.45 17.30
CA ASP A 414 51.78 -4.65 16.07
C ASP A 414 52.06 -5.48 14.80
N ILE A 415 53.18 -6.21 14.79
CA ILE A 415 53.55 -7.05 13.65
C ILE A 415 52.50 -8.15 13.45
N VAL A 416 52.12 -8.88 14.50
CA VAL A 416 51.11 -9.95 14.42
C VAL A 416 49.77 -9.40 13.92
N ASN A 417 49.31 -8.27 14.45
CA ASN A 417 48.05 -7.67 14.04
C ASN A 417 48.06 -7.22 12.57
N ARG A 418 49.18 -6.69 12.06
CA ARG A 418 49.33 -6.34 10.65
C ARG A 418 49.23 -7.56 9.73
N PHE A 419 49.88 -8.67 10.12
CA PHE A 419 49.81 -9.94 9.39
C PHE A 419 48.41 -10.54 9.44
N HIS A 420 47.81 -10.65 10.62
CA HIS A 420 46.45 -11.17 10.80
C HIS A 420 45.41 -10.36 10.04
N SER A 421 45.50 -9.02 10.05
CA SER A 421 44.56 -8.16 9.32
C SER A 421 44.65 -8.42 7.82
N SER A 422 45.86 -8.40 7.26
CA SER A 422 46.08 -8.62 5.82
C SER A 422 45.64 -10.02 5.37
N MET A 423 45.96 -11.06 6.15
CA MET A 423 45.52 -12.42 5.85
C MET A 423 44.01 -12.57 5.93
N THR A 424 43.37 -11.95 6.93
CA THR A 424 41.92 -12.01 7.12
C THR A 424 41.19 -11.40 5.94
N ASP A 425 41.60 -10.22 5.50
CA ASP A 425 40.97 -9.55 4.36
C ASP A 425 41.07 -10.40 3.10
N ILE A 426 42.23 -11.01 2.83
CA ILE A 426 42.43 -11.90 1.68
C ILE A 426 41.57 -13.16 1.77
N ILE A 427 41.52 -13.81 2.93
CA ILE A 427 40.73 -15.03 3.12
C ILE A 427 39.24 -14.76 2.92
N LEU A 428 38.73 -13.69 3.55
CA LEU A 428 37.32 -13.30 3.43
C LEU A 428 36.97 -12.91 1.98
N ALA A 429 37.86 -12.18 1.28
CA ALA A 429 37.67 -11.80 -0.12
C ALA A 429 37.60 -13.01 -1.06
N ASN A 430 38.27 -14.12 -0.72
CA ASN A 430 38.22 -15.38 -1.45
C ASN A 430 37.15 -16.35 -0.92
N GLY A 431 36.25 -15.88 -0.05
CA GLY A 431 35.11 -16.63 0.43
C GLY A 431 35.42 -17.64 1.54
N GLY A 432 36.61 -17.61 2.14
CA GLY A 432 36.94 -18.40 3.31
C GLY A 432 36.31 -17.84 4.59
N THR A 433 36.22 -18.69 5.61
CA THR A 433 35.77 -18.34 6.96
C THR A 433 36.93 -18.53 7.92
N ILE A 434 37.31 -17.46 8.64
CA ILE A 434 38.28 -17.56 9.74
C ILE A 434 37.66 -18.39 10.87
N ASP A 435 38.35 -19.46 11.26
CA ASP A 435 37.97 -20.26 12.43
C ASP A 435 38.57 -19.64 13.69
N LYS A 436 39.90 -19.52 13.73
CA LYS A 436 40.61 -18.97 14.89
C LYS A 436 42.03 -18.51 14.58
N TYR A 437 42.52 -17.60 15.41
CA TYR A 437 43.93 -17.29 15.57
C TYR A 437 44.53 -18.12 16.72
N MET A 438 45.75 -18.60 16.55
CA MET A 438 46.47 -19.45 17.50
C MET A 438 47.89 -18.89 17.70
N GLY A 439 47.99 -17.77 18.42
CA GLY A 439 49.25 -17.03 18.52
C GLY A 439 49.53 -16.30 17.21
N ASP A 440 50.60 -16.69 16.52
CA ASP A 440 51.02 -16.23 15.20
C ASP A 440 50.51 -17.12 14.05
N ALA A 441 49.80 -18.20 14.39
CA ALA A 441 49.16 -19.08 13.41
C ALA A 441 47.68 -18.72 13.20
N LEU A 442 47.17 -19.03 12.01
CA LEU A 442 45.80 -18.80 11.59
C LEU A 442 45.21 -20.06 10.97
N MET A 443 43.95 -20.35 11.30
CA MET A 443 43.15 -21.41 10.68
C MET A 443 41.93 -20.82 9.98
N ALA A 444 41.72 -21.25 8.74
CA ALA A 444 40.55 -20.88 7.95
C ALA A 444 39.92 -22.10 7.26
N LEU A 445 38.62 -21.98 6.99
CA LEU A 445 37.78 -23.01 6.39
C LEU A 445 37.19 -22.49 5.08
N PHE A 446 37.30 -23.27 4.02
CA PHE A 446 36.66 -23.02 2.74
C PHE A 446 35.64 -24.13 2.47
N GLY A 447 34.42 -23.76 2.09
CA GLY A 447 33.28 -24.68 2.01
C GLY A 447 32.47 -24.82 3.30
N ALA A 448 32.70 -23.97 4.29
CA ALA A 448 31.91 -23.84 5.53
C ALA A 448 31.68 -22.35 5.87
N PRO A 449 30.48 -21.94 6.34
CA PRO A 449 29.26 -22.73 6.60
C PRO A 449 28.49 -23.14 5.35
N MET A 450 28.85 -22.58 4.19
CA MET A 450 28.26 -22.91 2.89
C MET A 450 29.37 -23.29 1.91
N SER A 451 29.08 -24.26 1.05
CA SER A 451 29.91 -24.66 -0.08
C SER A 451 29.02 -24.66 -1.31
N ALA A 452 29.50 -24.07 -2.40
CA ALA A 452 28.86 -24.20 -3.70
C ALA A 452 29.36 -25.45 -4.44
N LYS A 453 30.69 -25.60 -4.52
CA LYS A 453 31.40 -26.75 -5.10
C LYS A 453 32.76 -26.89 -4.42
N ILE A 454 33.16 -28.13 -4.10
CA ILE A 454 34.38 -28.40 -3.36
C ILE A 454 35.65 -28.11 -4.18
N GLU A 455 35.59 -28.26 -5.50
CA GLU A 455 36.68 -27.93 -6.42
C GLU A 455 36.96 -26.42 -6.44
N ASP A 456 35.90 -25.61 -6.37
CA ASP A 456 36.01 -24.15 -6.32
C ASP A 456 36.47 -23.69 -4.93
N ASP A 457 36.01 -24.33 -3.85
CA ASP A 457 36.51 -24.07 -2.50
C ASP A 457 38.02 -24.35 -2.40
N ALA A 458 38.48 -25.49 -2.94
CA ALA A 458 39.90 -25.84 -2.99
C ALA A 458 40.72 -24.84 -3.83
N TYR A 459 40.22 -24.47 -5.00
CA TYR A 459 40.88 -23.49 -5.86
C TYR A 459 40.95 -22.11 -5.22
N ASN A 460 39.85 -21.59 -4.66
CA ASN A 460 39.81 -20.30 -3.99
C ASN A 460 40.73 -20.27 -2.76
N THR A 461 40.88 -21.40 -2.07
CA THR A 461 41.88 -21.54 -0.99
C THR A 461 43.30 -21.30 -1.51
N ILE A 462 43.65 -21.87 -2.67
CA ILE A 462 44.98 -21.71 -3.28
C ILE A 462 45.18 -20.28 -3.77
N VAL A 463 44.16 -19.66 -4.39
CA VAL A 463 44.21 -18.25 -4.79
C VAL A 463 44.48 -17.35 -3.58
N ALA A 464 43.75 -17.58 -2.48
CA ALA A 464 43.98 -16.86 -1.22
C ALA A 464 45.39 -17.08 -0.69
N ALA A 465 45.89 -18.31 -0.71
CA ALA A 465 47.21 -18.66 -0.22
C ALA A 465 48.35 -17.99 -1.01
N ILE A 466 48.25 -17.94 -2.34
CA ILE A 466 49.21 -17.24 -3.19
C ILE A 466 49.18 -15.74 -2.91
N ALA A 467 47.98 -15.15 -2.78
CA ALA A 467 47.83 -13.74 -2.44
C ALA A 467 48.42 -13.41 -1.07
N ILE A 468 48.20 -14.26 -0.06
CA ILE A 468 48.82 -14.13 1.27
C ILE A 468 50.34 -14.20 1.18
N LYS A 469 50.89 -15.19 0.49
CA LYS A 469 52.35 -15.33 0.32
C LYS A 469 52.96 -14.06 -0.29
N ASN A 470 52.32 -13.50 -1.31
CA ASN A 470 52.77 -12.26 -1.96
C ASN A 470 52.66 -11.05 -1.03
N GLU A 471 51.56 -10.91 -0.30
CA GLU A 471 51.36 -9.81 0.64
C GLU A 471 52.33 -9.87 1.82
N CYS A 472 52.57 -11.06 2.36
CA CYS A 472 53.61 -11.29 3.36
C CYS A 472 55.01 -10.89 2.84
N GLY A 473 55.30 -11.12 1.56
CA GLY A 473 56.52 -10.63 0.90
C GLY A 473 56.65 -9.11 0.96
N LYS A 474 55.57 -8.37 0.70
CA LYS A 474 55.55 -6.91 0.80
C LYS A 474 55.72 -6.43 2.25
N ILE A 475 55.00 -7.05 3.19
CA ILE A 475 55.11 -6.71 4.62
C ILE A 475 56.56 -6.94 5.08
N ARG A 476 57.18 -8.05 4.67
CA ARG A 476 58.58 -8.34 4.96
C ARG A 476 59.52 -7.24 4.45
N GLU A 477 59.37 -6.81 3.20
CA GLU A 477 60.17 -5.70 2.65
C GLU A 477 59.98 -4.40 3.43
N GLN A 478 58.76 -4.11 3.86
CA GLN A 478 58.46 -2.94 4.67
C GLN A 478 59.11 -3.02 6.05
N LEU A 479 59.03 -4.17 6.72
CA LEU A 479 59.67 -4.39 8.02
C LEU A 479 61.18 -4.20 7.94
N ILE A 480 61.82 -4.69 6.87
CA ILE A 480 63.26 -4.48 6.64
C ILE A 480 63.59 -2.98 6.52
N LYS A 481 62.77 -2.20 5.79
CA LYS A 481 62.92 -0.75 5.66
C LYS A 481 62.71 0.00 6.98
N GLU A 482 61.83 -0.53 7.84
CA GLU A 482 61.58 -0.03 9.20
C GLU A 482 62.69 -0.44 10.20
N GLY A 483 63.71 -1.21 9.76
CA GLY A 483 64.75 -1.75 10.65
C GLY A 483 64.28 -2.86 11.58
N LYS A 484 63.12 -3.48 11.28
CA LYS A 484 62.51 -4.58 12.04
C LYS A 484 62.90 -5.95 11.46
N THR A 485 62.75 -6.98 12.28
CA THR A 485 63.04 -8.37 11.88
C THR A 485 62.14 -8.83 10.73
N ALA A 486 62.75 -9.36 9.68
CA ALA A 486 62.05 -9.94 8.55
C ALA A 486 61.43 -11.30 8.93
N VAL A 487 60.14 -11.48 8.65
CA VAL A 487 59.43 -12.75 8.84
C VAL A 487 58.86 -13.25 7.51
N ASN A 488 58.57 -14.55 7.43
CA ASN A 488 57.88 -15.17 6.29
C ASN A 488 56.66 -15.95 6.79
N VAL A 489 55.90 -16.56 5.87
CA VAL A 489 54.78 -17.43 6.20
C VAL A 489 55.02 -18.84 5.68
N GLY A 490 54.66 -19.85 6.46
CA GLY A 490 54.51 -21.23 6.01
C GLY A 490 53.02 -21.53 5.89
N ILE A 491 52.58 -22.11 4.77
CA ILE A 491 51.17 -22.39 4.52
C ILE A 491 50.98 -23.88 4.21
N GLY A 492 49.97 -24.49 4.84
CA GLY A 492 49.53 -25.85 4.57
C GLY A 492 48.04 -25.93 4.28
N ILE A 493 47.68 -26.66 3.23
CA ILE A 493 46.29 -26.86 2.82
C ILE A 493 45.98 -28.35 2.67
N ASN A 494 44.85 -28.77 3.22
CA ASN A 494 44.31 -30.11 2.99
C ASN A 494 42.82 -30.03 2.69
N THR A 495 42.33 -30.97 1.90
CA THR A 495 40.89 -31.16 1.67
C THR A 495 40.48 -32.52 2.19
N GLY A 496 39.35 -32.59 2.89
CA GLY A 496 38.86 -33.86 3.41
C GLY A 496 37.57 -33.72 4.20
N GLU A 497 36.98 -34.88 4.55
CA GLU A 497 35.79 -34.93 5.38
C GLU A 497 36.08 -34.60 6.84
N VAL A 498 35.28 -33.69 7.39
CA VAL A 498 35.31 -33.27 8.80
C VAL A 498 33.90 -33.06 9.30
N VAL A 499 33.74 -32.94 10.62
CA VAL A 499 32.51 -32.44 11.23
C VAL A 499 32.67 -30.94 11.43
N VAL A 500 31.81 -30.14 10.81
CA VAL A 500 31.80 -28.67 10.98
C VAL A 500 30.55 -28.25 11.74
N GLY A 501 30.72 -27.42 12.76
CA GLY A 501 29.59 -26.85 13.47
C GLY A 501 30.01 -26.18 14.77
N MET A 502 29.04 -26.03 15.66
CA MET A 502 29.21 -25.37 16.94
C MET A 502 29.75 -26.38 17.97
N VAL A 503 31.00 -26.20 18.37
CA VAL A 503 31.71 -27.09 19.30
C VAL A 503 32.07 -26.33 20.56
N GLY A 504 31.89 -26.96 21.72
CA GLY A 504 32.35 -26.44 23.00
C GLY A 504 31.41 -26.86 24.12
N SER A 505 31.15 -25.93 25.04
CA SER A 505 30.15 -26.07 26.09
C SER A 505 28.98 -25.13 25.84
N THR A 506 27.86 -25.32 26.53
CA THR A 506 26.73 -24.40 26.46
C THR A 506 27.07 -22.97 26.89
N LYS A 507 28.17 -22.76 27.63
CA LYS A 507 28.64 -21.45 28.07
C LYS A 507 29.60 -20.77 27.09
N MET A 508 30.36 -21.56 26.33
CA MET A 508 31.35 -21.08 25.36
C MET A 508 31.40 -22.04 24.18
N MET A 509 31.02 -21.53 23.01
CA MET A 509 30.89 -22.28 21.77
C MET A 509 31.73 -21.62 20.68
N ASN A 510 32.40 -22.44 19.86
CA ASN A 510 33.16 -21.99 18.71
C ASN A 510 32.68 -22.73 17.46
N TYR A 511 32.43 -21.98 16.39
CA TYR A 511 32.16 -22.58 15.09
C TYR A 511 33.47 -23.04 14.47
N THR A 512 33.69 -24.36 14.40
CA THR A 512 34.99 -24.94 14.01
C THR A 512 34.82 -26.27 13.29
N ALA A 513 35.91 -26.78 12.71
CA ALA A 513 35.97 -28.09 12.09
C ALA A 513 36.75 -29.09 12.97
N ILE A 514 36.26 -30.33 13.07
CA ILE A 514 36.92 -31.42 13.79
C ILE A 514 37.04 -32.64 12.88
N GLY A 515 38.24 -33.21 12.82
CA GLY A 515 38.50 -34.47 12.13
C GLY A 515 39.98 -34.69 11.87
N ASP A 516 40.33 -35.91 11.44
CA ASP A 516 41.71 -36.26 11.07
C ASP A 516 42.24 -35.39 9.91
N ALA A 517 41.36 -34.97 8.99
CA ALA A 517 41.74 -34.09 7.89
C ALA A 517 42.20 -32.69 8.37
N VAL A 518 41.67 -32.18 9.49
CA VAL A 518 42.12 -30.92 10.12
C VAL A 518 43.55 -31.08 10.64
N ASN A 519 43.80 -32.17 11.37
CA ASN A 519 45.14 -32.47 11.90
C ASN A 519 46.16 -32.69 10.78
N THR A 520 45.74 -33.26 9.65
CA THR A 520 46.59 -33.42 8.47
C THR A 520 46.97 -32.06 7.88
N ALA A 521 46.03 -31.12 7.76
CA ALA A 521 46.29 -29.76 7.28
C ALA A 521 47.33 -29.03 8.14
N ALA A 522 47.14 -29.04 9.47
CA ALA A 522 48.05 -28.40 10.42
C ALA A 522 49.48 -28.97 10.32
N ARG A 523 49.63 -30.27 10.05
CA ARG A 523 50.95 -30.89 9.93
C ARG A 523 51.61 -30.63 8.59
N ILE A 524 50.83 -30.50 7.52
CA ILE A 524 51.35 -30.06 6.22
C ILE A 524 51.91 -28.65 6.38
N GLU A 525 51.19 -27.76 7.07
CA GLU A 525 51.67 -26.42 7.40
C GLU A 525 52.98 -26.50 8.19
N ALA A 526 53.04 -27.28 9.27
CA ALA A 526 54.25 -27.40 10.10
C ALA A 526 55.51 -27.88 9.33
N ASN A 527 55.35 -28.54 8.18
CA ASN A 527 56.44 -28.95 7.29
C ASN A 527 56.73 -27.95 6.17
N ALA A 528 55.92 -26.90 6.01
CA ALA A 528 56.15 -25.82 5.05
C ALA A 528 57.24 -24.89 5.56
N GLY A 529 58.32 -24.77 4.79
CA GLY A 529 59.38 -23.80 5.04
C GLY A 529 58.94 -22.34 4.83
N ALA A 530 59.86 -21.42 5.09
CA ALA A 530 59.62 -19.99 4.91
C ALA A 530 59.24 -19.66 3.46
N GLY A 531 58.02 -19.14 3.25
CA GLY A 531 57.47 -18.80 1.94
C GLY A 531 56.94 -19.98 1.13
N GLN A 532 56.87 -21.17 1.72
CA GLN A 532 56.33 -22.36 1.05
C GLN A 532 54.83 -22.49 1.24
N LEU A 533 54.18 -22.95 0.18
CA LEU A 533 52.75 -23.28 0.13
C LEU A 533 52.62 -24.76 -0.21
N LEU A 534 52.30 -25.57 0.79
CA LEU A 534 52.17 -27.02 0.64
C LEU A 534 50.71 -27.45 0.62
N ILE A 535 50.38 -28.37 -0.28
CA ILE A 535 49.04 -28.95 -0.40
C ILE A 535 49.10 -30.48 -0.36
N SER A 536 48.06 -31.12 0.16
CA SER A 536 47.92 -32.58 0.11
C SER A 536 47.55 -33.09 -1.28
N ARG A 537 47.73 -34.39 -1.52
CA ARG A 537 47.18 -35.07 -2.71
C ARG A 537 45.68 -34.82 -2.91
N ALA A 538 44.87 -34.85 -1.84
CA ALA A 538 43.43 -34.65 -1.94
C ALA A 538 43.09 -33.25 -2.48
N THR A 539 43.80 -32.21 -2.03
CA THR A 539 43.64 -30.85 -2.58
C THR A 539 44.16 -30.78 -4.02
N PHE A 540 45.32 -31.39 -4.30
CA PHE A 540 45.91 -31.39 -5.64
C PHE A 540 44.98 -31.98 -6.69
N GLU A 541 44.33 -33.13 -6.42
CA GLU A 541 43.43 -33.77 -7.39
C GLU A 541 42.24 -32.89 -7.80
N LEU A 542 41.76 -32.02 -6.90
CA LEU A 542 40.65 -31.10 -7.16
C LEU A 542 41.06 -29.88 -8.02
N VAL A 543 42.36 -29.56 -8.05
CA VAL A 543 42.88 -28.32 -8.65
C VAL A 543 43.98 -28.54 -9.68
N LYS A 544 44.32 -29.81 -9.98
CA LYS A 544 45.45 -30.20 -10.86
C LYS A 544 45.40 -29.56 -12.24
N ASP A 545 44.21 -29.27 -12.74
CA ASP A 545 44.02 -28.64 -14.06
C ASP A 545 44.16 -27.11 -14.02
N ARG A 546 44.24 -26.51 -12.82
CA ARG A 546 44.24 -25.07 -12.59
C ARG A 546 45.50 -24.53 -11.90
N VAL A 547 46.38 -25.40 -11.40
CA VAL A 547 47.53 -25.03 -10.57
C VAL A 547 48.79 -25.77 -11.02
N ASN A 548 49.93 -25.05 -11.03
CA ASN A 548 51.25 -25.62 -11.27
C ASN A 548 51.89 -25.99 -9.93
N VAL A 549 52.34 -27.24 -9.80
CA VAL A 549 52.93 -27.76 -8.56
C VAL A 549 54.26 -28.48 -8.79
N LYS A 550 55.10 -28.47 -7.77
CA LYS A 550 56.28 -29.32 -7.65
C LYS A 550 55.99 -30.46 -6.68
N THR A 551 56.22 -31.69 -7.11
CA THR A 551 56.09 -32.86 -6.24
C THR A 551 57.26 -32.90 -5.25
N LEU A 552 56.97 -33.15 -3.97
CA LEU A 552 57.96 -33.30 -2.91
C LEU A 552 57.93 -34.73 -2.36
N ASP A 553 58.96 -35.09 -1.59
CA ASP A 553 58.98 -36.38 -0.90
C ASP A 553 57.82 -36.48 0.11
N PRO A 554 57.14 -37.64 0.20
CA PRO A 554 56.06 -37.83 1.17
C PRO A 554 56.54 -37.65 2.60
N ILE A 555 55.73 -36.98 3.43
CA ILE A 555 56.07 -36.72 4.83
C ILE A 555 55.38 -37.72 5.76
N MET A 556 56.15 -38.25 6.72
CA MET A 556 55.58 -39.05 7.80
C MET A 556 55.00 -38.14 8.88
N VAL A 557 53.68 -38.15 8.99
CA VAL A 557 52.96 -37.37 10.00
C VAL A 557 52.57 -38.23 11.19
N LYS A 558 52.88 -37.76 12.40
CA LYS A 558 52.71 -38.48 13.66
C LYS A 558 51.30 -39.06 13.85
N GLY A 559 51.12 -40.38 13.80
CA GLY A 559 49.81 -41.01 13.97
C GLY A 559 49.07 -41.34 12.68
N LYS A 560 49.69 -41.12 11.51
CA LYS A 560 49.31 -41.82 10.27
C LYS A 560 50.24 -43.01 10.05
N ARG A 561 49.67 -44.09 9.52
CA ARG A 561 50.40 -45.32 9.16
C ARG A 561 51.12 -45.17 7.83
N GLU A 562 50.56 -44.36 6.92
CA GLU A 562 51.09 -44.10 5.59
C GLU A 562 51.62 -42.66 5.52
N ALA A 563 52.66 -42.48 4.71
CA ALA A 563 53.22 -41.16 4.43
C ALA A 563 52.20 -40.32 3.65
N VAL A 564 52.11 -39.04 3.96
CA VAL A 564 51.23 -38.10 3.25
C VAL A 564 52.00 -37.49 2.10
N GLU A 565 51.53 -37.69 0.89
CA GLU A 565 52.10 -37.03 -0.28
C GLU A 565 51.69 -35.55 -0.30
N ILE A 566 52.71 -34.73 -0.53
CA ILE A 566 52.62 -33.28 -0.51
C ILE A 566 53.17 -32.68 -1.80
N PHE A 567 52.60 -31.55 -2.17
CA PHE A 567 52.96 -30.80 -3.36
C PHE A 567 53.21 -29.34 -2.96
N GLU A 568 54.25 -28.74 -3.50
CA GLU A 568 54.49 -27.30 -3.36
C GLU A 568 53.80 -26.58 -4.53
N VAL A 569 52.91 -25.64 -4.23
CA VAL A 569 52.27 -24.80 -5.25
C VAL A 569 53.25 -23.72 -5.69
N ILE A 570 53.48 -23.65 -6.99
CA ILE A 570 54.38 -22.68 -7.62
C ILE A 570 53.59 -21.46 -8.06
N ASP A 571 52.55 -21.67 -8.88
CA ASP A 571 51.67 -20.61 -9.38
C ASP A 571 50.35 -21.20 -9.93
N LEU A 572 49.42 -20.34 -10.33
CA LEU A 572 48.22 -20.73 -11.08
C LEU A 572 48.58 -21.10 -12.53
N LYS A 573 47.79 -21.97 -13.17
CA LYS A 573 47.89 -22.22 -14.62
C LYS A 573 47.28 -21.04 -15.38
N GLN A 574 47.98 -20.57 -16.41
CA GLN A 574 47.51 -19.52 -17.32
C GLN A 574 46.42 -20.03 -18.25
#